data_AF-A0AAV2YZU0-F1
#
_entry.id   AF-A0AAV2YZU0-F1
#
_cell.length_a   1.000
_cell.length_b   1.000
_cell.length_c   1.000
_cell.angle_alpha   90.00
_cell.angle_beta   90.00
_cell.angle_gamma   90.00
#
_symmetry.space_group_name_H-M   'P 1'
#
loop_
_entity.id
_entity.type
_entity.pdbx_description
1 polymer ?
#
loop_
_entity_poly.entity_id
_entity_poly.type
_entity_poly.pdbx_seq_one_letter_code
_entity_poly.pdbx_strand_id
1 'polypeptide(L)'
;MWRQSTRWRGSAYAAKETSNDTSIPFLWVNCALSLVSYALLLSDELRTGLGTRDLVYRRVAPNYYVYFGPFNYSVVHVAHNDSASTKPVWSYKFDSTSIGLRAFAKYMQVSVWPRCVFYDFECSVSTLGFPLIFAMLDQLIDTFASQSSSSAMQSRVPFISSMVLRTKNRWIERSHQLLLVPFFSLPVSRSNQMLHYPSAILDDASFQICRVRPALFRGLMTTFTVELRHWDGNIQTTDLISIVESNEDRSNGGVSFRGRGPFDVTTIMRVQECYRYGGSTNRSLPCTTLLLDEYRYEGTLATSDVVDWCLIVTILRGSAQLYVWLRIAMLALGCYAASSSLELVQTRVWRTFVTMFKVPGQTIVYGSIFPIAVYAVAHYIDSAMTYEITAQKFATPLGVFDLDKADFLRNWSLQMRNVWLLALVLHVLAFNTTQVVRWTIHSIVGVPEFAIAFGRFRAITVSVVPRLASRQYRQNPYLSTRADTEETTRQAC
;
A
#
# COMPACT_ATOMS: atom_id res chain seq x y z
N MET A 1 50.60 -15.10 -22.83
CA MET A 1 51.63 -14.03 -22.73
C MET A 1 51.48 -13.30 -21.40
N TRP A 2 51.67 -14.02 -20.29
CA TRP A 2 51.62 -13.52 -18.92
C TRP A 2 52.90 -13.99 -18.23
N ARG A 3 53.83 -13.05 -18.01
CA ARG A 3 55.01 -13.22 -17.18
C ARG A 3 55.15 -11.94 -16.35
N GLN A 4 54.63 -11.96 -15.13
CA GLN A 4 55.12 -11.08 -14.08
C GLN A 4 55.63 -11.96 -12.96
N SER A 5 56.95 -11.95 -12.81
CA SER A 5 57.68 -12.64 -11.77
C SER A 5 57.40 -11.97 -10.43
N THR A 6 56.86 -12.74 -9.50
CA THR A 6 56.79 -12.44 -8.07
C THR A 6 58.19 -12.53 -7.47
N ARG A 7 58.95 -11.44 -7.58
CA ARG A 7 60.19 -11.23 -6.81
C ARG A 7 59.83 -10.46 -5.54
N TRP A 8 59.34 -11.17 -4.53
CA TRP A 8 59.28 -10.68 -3.16
C TRP A 8 60.72 -10.56 -2.63
N ARG A 9 61.39 -9.44 -2.92
CA ARG A 9 62.51 -8.99 -2.10
C ARG A 9 61.91 -8.27 -0.91
N GLY A 10 62.17 -8.82 0.28
CA GLY A 10 61.96 -8.13 1.54
C GLY A 10 62.71 -6.80 1.51
N SER A 11 61.96 -5.71 1.35
CA SER A 11 62.38 -4.40 1.83
C SER A 11 61.78 -4.27 3.22
N ALA A 12 62.49 -4.82 4.20
CA ALA A 12 62.40 -4.35 5.57
C ALA A 12 62.77 -2.87 5.54
N TYR A 13 61.76 -2.02 5.34
CA TYR A 13 61.85 -0.63 5.76
C TYR A 13 61.92 -0.67 7.28
N ALA A 14 63.16 -0.74 7.78
CA ALA A 14 63.53 -0.21 9.07
C ALA A 14 63.12 1.28 9.05
N ALA A 15 61.86 1.53 9.41
CA ALA A 15 61.38 2.84 9.76
C ALA A 15 62.13 3.23 11.02
N LYS A 16 63.22 3.96 10.79
CA LYS A 16 64.01 4.63 11.81
C LYS A 16 63.08 5.54 12.60
N GLU A 17 62.79 5.05 13.79
CA GLU A 17 62.15 5.71 14.92
C GLU A 17 62.73 7.13 15.08
N THR A 18 62.05 8.11 14.49
CA THR A 18 62.28 9.54 14.74
C THR A 18 60.93 10.23 14.74
N SER A 19 60.38 10.33 15.95
CA SER A 19 59.55 11.43 16.45
C SER A 19 58.75 12.24 15.42
N ASN A 20 57.52 11.84 15.15
CA ASN A 20 56.43 12.79 14.91
C ASN A 20 55.04 12.19 15.24
N ASP A 21 54.97 11.37 16.30
CA ASP A 21 53.69 10.85 16.85
C ASP A 21 52.85 11.92 17.57
N THR A 22 53.35 13.16 17.65
CA THR A 22 52.58 14.35 18.05
C THR A 22 51.94 14.99 16.83
N SER A 23 50.65 14.74 16.56
CA SER A 23 49.78 15.75 15.92
C SER A 23 48.31 15.38 15.74
N ILE A 24 47.80 14.26 16.28
CA ILE A 24 46.35 14.10 16.43
C ILE A 24 46.05 13.71 17.88
N PRO A 25 45.68 14.67 18.75
CA PRO A 25 45.29 14.36 20.12
C PRO A 25 44.11 13.38 20.08
N PHE A 26 44.19 12.33 20.91
CA PHE A 26 43.10 11.40 21.07
C PHE A 26 41.91 12.13 21.71
N LEU A 27 40.95 12.55 20.89
CA LEU A 27 39.73 13.19 21.36
C LEU A 27 38.77 12.11 21.86
N TRP A 28 38.51 12.10 23.17
CA TRP A 28 37.54 11.20 23.80
C TRP A 28 36.14 11.30 23.17
N VAL A 29 35.76 12.48 22.69
CA VAL A 29 34.50 12.70 21.97
C VAL A 29 34.44 11.87 20.68
N ASN A 30 35.54 11.81 19.91
CA ASN A 30 35.59 11.02 18.68
C ASN A 30 35.53 9.52 18.98
N CYS A 31 36.19 9.08 20.06
CA CYS A 31 36.10 7.71 20.53
C CYS A 31 34.66 7.35 20.92
N ALA A 32 33.98 8.20 21.71
CA ALA A 32 32.60 7.98 22.11
C ALA A 32 31.64 7.94 20.90
N LEU A 33 31.77 8.88 19.97
CA LEU A 33 30.96 8.92 18.74
C LEU A 33 31.19 7.68 17.85
N SER A 34 32.45 7.24 17.74
CA SER A 34 32.82 6.04 16.98
C SER A 34 32.24 4.78 17.64
N LEU A 35 32.32 4.67 18.96
CA LEU A 35 31.77 3.55 19.72
C LEU A 35 30.25 3.47 19.59
N VAL A 36 29.55 4.61 19.70
CA VAL A 36 28.10 4.69 19.45
C VAL A 36 27.77 4.33 18.00
N SER A 37 28.55 4.80 17.03
CA SER A 37 28.33 4.50 15.62
C SER A 37 28.51 3.01 15.31
N TYR A 38 29.55 2.36 15.84
CA TYR A 38 29.73 0.92 15.72
C TYR A 38 28.64 0.16 16.45
N ALA A 39 28.24 0.57 17.65
CA ALA A 39 27.15 -0.07 18.38
C ALA A 39 25.85 -0.02 17.57
N LEU A 40 25.50 1.13 16.99
CA LEU A 40 24.31 1.29 16.15
C LEU A 40 24.39 0.46 14.85
N LEU A 41 25.56 0.38 14.22
CA LEU A 41 25.76 -0.41 13.01
C LEU A 41 25.70 -1.92 13.31
N LEU A 42 26.39 -2.37 14.36
CA LEU A 42 26.46 -3.77 14.75
C LEU A 42 25.12 -4.29 15.28
N SER A 43 24.31 -3.41 15.87
CA SER A 43 22.97 -3.74 16.36
C SER A 43 21.84 -3.48 15.37
N ASP A 44 22.10 -2.94 14.17
CA ASP A 44 21.03 -2.55 13.23
C ASP A 44 20.09 -3.71 12.93
N GLU A 45 20.66 -4.86 12.52
CA GLU A 45 19.91 -6.08 12.20
C GLU A 45 19.27 -6.75 13.42
N LEU A 46 19.91 -6.67 14.59
CA LEU A 46 19.35 -7.19 15.84
C LEU A 46 18.14 -6.36 16.29
N ARG A 47 18.16 -5.04 16.07
CA ARG A 47 17.09 -4.11 16.44
C ARG A 47 15.90 -4.15 15.48
N THR A 48 16.17 -4.27 14.17
CA THR A 48 15.14 -4.16 13.14
C THR A 48 14.62 -5.49 12.63
N GLY A 49 15.37 -6.57 12.90
CA GLY A 49 15.10 -7.90 12.36
C GLY A 49 15.68 -8.07 10.96
N LEU A 50 16.09 -9.31 10.68
CA LEU A 50 16.71 -9.71 9.42
C LEU A 50 15.74 -9.76 8.24
N GLY A 51 14.43 -9.76 8.49
CA GLY A 51 13.39 -9.83 7.47
C GLY A 51 11.99 -9.79 8.06
N THR A 52 10.99 -9.55 7.20
CA THR A 52 9.58 -9.50 7.59
C THR A 52 8.98 -10.90 7.51
N ARG A 53 8.84 -11.58 8.65
CA ARG A 53 8.26 -12.94 8.72
C ARG A 53 6.74 -12.95 8.73
N ASP A 54 6.16 -11.90 9.29
CA ASP A 54 4.72 -11.75 9.35
C ASP A 54 4.35 -10.28 9.22
N LEU A 55 3.14 -10.04 8.73
CA LEU A 55 2.55 -8.72 8.62
C LEU A 55 1.51 -8.57 9.72
N VAL A 56 1.41 -7.38 10.31
CA VAL A 56 0.42 -7.08 11.37
C VAL A 56 -1.03 -7.25 10.87
N TYR A 57 -1.22 -7.28 9.56
CA TYR A 57 -2.52 -7.41 8.91
C TYR A 57 -3.03 -8.85 8.90
N ARG A 58 -4.34 -8.99 9.07
CA ARG A 58 -5.02 -10.28 8.94
C ARG A 58 -4.90 -10.80 7.51
N ARG A 59 -4.26 -11.96 7.34
CA ARG A 59 -4.19 -12.66 6.05
C ARG A 59 -5.56 -13.27 5.71
N VAL A 60 -6.08 -12.96 4.52
CA VAL A 60 -7.37 -13.49 4.01
C VAL A 60 -7.17 -14.61 3.01
N ALA A 61 -6.12 -14.49 2.20
CA ALA A 61 -5.70 -15.47 1.21
C ALA A 61 -4.17 -15.40 1.07
N PRO A 62 -3.51 -16.36 0.40
CA PRO A 62 -2.07 -16.29 0.15
C PRO A 62 -1.71 -14.95 -0.50
N ASN A 63 -0.78 -14.20 0.11
CA ASN A 63 -0.35 -12.87 -0.34
C ASN A 63 -1.46 -11.79 -0.35
N TYR A 64 -2.61 -12.01 0.28
CA TYR A 64 -3.67 -11.01 0.49
C TYR A 64 -3.90 -10.76 1.98
N TYR A 65 -3.92 -9.48 2.32
CA TYR A 65 -4.01 -8.99 3.70
C TYR A 65 -5.09 -7.92 3.80
N VAL A 66 -5.91 -7.97 4.85
CA VAL A 66 -6.84 -6.87 5.17
C VAL A 66 -6.03 -5.74 5.77
N TYR A 67 -5.89 -4.68 4.99
CA TYR A 67 -5.16 -3.50 5.37
C TYR A 67 -6.01 -2.56 6.23
N PHE A 68 -7.28 -2.41 5.88
CA PHE A 68 -8.25 -1.54 6.56
C PHE A 68 -9.65 -2.13 6.42
N GLY A 69 -10.47 -1.98 7.46
CA GLY A 69 -11.81 -2.58 7.52
C GLY A 69 -11.78 -4.08 7.82
N PRO A 70 -12.81 -4.84 7.42
CA PRO A 70 -14.02 -4.35 6.74
C PRO A 70 -14.86 -3.47 7.66
N PHE A 71 -15.25 -2.28 7.20
CA PHE A 71 -16.32 -1.51 7.81
C PHE A 71 -17.62 -1.80 7.07
N ASN A 72 -18.71 -1.75 7.80
CA ASN A 72 -20.02 -1.98 7.26
C ASN A 72 -21.02 -1.02 7.93
N TYR A 73 -21.96 -0.50 7.15
CA TYR A 73 -22.93 0.47 7.67
C TYR A 73 -24.15 0.55 6.75
N SER A 74 -25.32 0.72 7.37
CA SER A 74 -26.55 1.09 6.64
C SER A 74 -26.45 2.57 6.25
N VAL A 75 -26.70 2.85 4.98
CA VAL A 75 -26.70 4.21 4.45
C VAL A 75 -28.11 4.76 4.50
N VAL A 76 -29.07 4.01 3.99
CA VAL A 76 -30.46 4.45 3.77
C VAL A 76 -31.38 3.25 3.92
N HIS A 77 -32.42 3.39 4.73
CA HIS A 77 -33.52 2.46 4.86
C HIS A 77 -34.81 3.25 4.66
N VAL A 78 -35.50 3.05 3.52
CA VAL A 78 -36.56 3.97 3.08
C VAL A 78 -37.76 3.19 2.57
N ALA A 79 -38.90 3.46 3.20
CA ALA A 79 -40.20 3.08 2.67
C ALA A 79 -40.68 4.13 1.66
N HIS A 80 -41.50 3.71 0.70
CA HIS A 80 -42.03 4.57 -0.38
C HIS A 80 -42.65 5.89 0.12
N ASN A 81 -43.27 5.87 1.30
CA ASN A 81 -43.97 7.02 1.89
C ASN A 81 -43.11 7.86 2.86
N ASP A 82 -41.82 7.55 3.01
CA ASP A 82 -40.94 8.30 3.91
C ASP A 82 -40.36 9.55 3.23
N SER A 83 -40.95 10.71 3.52
CA SER A 83 -40.61 11.99 2.91
C SER A 83 -39.86 12.97 3.82
N ALA A 84 -39.77 12.70 5.13
CA ALA A 84 -39.29 13.67 6.11
C ALA A 84 -37.77 13.69 6.28
N SER A 85 -37.10 12.60 5.90
CA SER A 85 -35.69 12.40 6.18
C SER A 85 -34.78 12.82 5.01
N THR A 86 -33.52 13.13 5.33
CA THR A 86 -32.50 13.54 4.35
C THR A 86 -31.16 12.88 4.65
N LYS A 87 -30.30 12.74 3.62
CA LYS A 87 -28.89 12.32 3.79
C LYS A 87 -27.95 13.38 3.23
N PRO A 88 -26.73 13.51 3.76
CA PRO A 88 -25.75 14.42 3.18
C PRO A 88 -25.43 14.01 1.74
N VAL A 89 -25.32 15.00 0.84
CA VAL A 89 -24.84 14.82 -0.55
C VAL A 89 -23.50 14.09 -0.57
N TRP A 90 -22.71 14.24 0.50
CA TRP A 90 -21.43 13.55 0.66
C TRP A 90 -21.53 12.03 0.47
N SER A 91 -22.58 11.38 0.98
CA SER A 91 -22.76 9.93 0.89
C SER A 91 -22.90 9.42 -0.55
N TYR A 92 -23.38 10.25 -1.49
CA TYR A 92 -23.55 9.84 -2.89
C TYR A 92 -22.57 10.50 -3.84
N LYS A 93 -22.01 11.67 -3.47
CA LYS A 93 -21.07 12.42 -4.31
C LYS A 93 -19.63 12.13 -3.95
N PHE A 94 -19.28 12.19 -2.67
CA PHE A 94 -17.90 12.16 -2.25
C PHE A 94 -17.48 10.78 -1.79
N ASP A 95 -18.29 10.08 -1.02
CA ASP A 95 -17.99 8.75 -0.48
C ASP A 95 -17.40 7.79 -1.53
N SER A 96 -16.31 7.11 -1.20
CA SER A 96 -15.66 6.15 -2.10
C SER A 96 -16.58 5.00 -2.48
N THR A 97 -17.49 4.61 -1.57
CA THR A 97 -18.44 3.52 -1.81
C THR A 97 -19.53 3.87 -2.83
N SER A 98 -19.74 5.17 -3.09
CA SER A 98 -20.68 5.65 -4.11
C SER A 98 -20.12 5.64 -5.54
N ILE A 99 -18.82 5.35 -5.72
CA ILE A 99 -18.16 5.47 -7.04
C ILE A 99 -18.75 4.47 -8.03
N GLY A 100 -18.94 3.21 -7.60
CA GLY A 100 -19.56 2.17 -8.43
C GLY A 100 -20.98 2.55 -8.83
N LEU A 101 -21.83 2.93 -7.86
CA LEU A 101 -23.22 3.33 -8.11
C LEU A 101 -23.32 4.44 -9.15
N ARG A 102 -22.54 5.50 -8.97
CA ARG A 102 -22.53 6.63 -9.91
C ARG A 102 -22.02 6.27 -11.29
N ALA A 103 -21.04 5.37 -11.37
CA ALA A 103 -20.53 4.91 -12.65
C ALA A 103 -21.62 4.19 -13.45
N PHE A 104 -22.36 3.29 -12.81
CA PHE A 104 -23.49 2.59 -13.42
C PHE A 104 -24.63 3.56 -13.77
N ALA A 105 -25.00 4.46 -12.87
CA ALA A 105 -26.03 5.46 -13.11
C ALA A 105 -25.69 6.38 -14.30
N LYS A 106 -24.43 6.82 -14.39
CA LYS A 106 -23.94 7.64 -15.51
C LYS A 106 -23.88 6.86 -16.81
N TYR A 107 -23.40 5.61 -16.78
CA TYR A 107 -23.31 4.74 -17.96
C TYR A 107 -24.68 4.41 -18.53
N MET A 108 -25.64 4.06 -17.67
CA MET A 108 -27.02 3.76 -18.05
C MET A 108 -27.90 4.99 -18.26
N GLN A 109 -27.34 6.20 -18.11
CA GLN A 109 -28.04 7.48 -18.31
C GLN A 109 -29.30 7.63 -17.44
N VAL A 110 -29.23 7.20 -16.17
CA VAL A 110 -30.35 7.26 -15.22
C VAL A 110 -30.67 8.72 -14.90
N SER A 111 -31.82 9.20 -15.36
CA SER A 111 -32.17 10.64 -15.40
C SER A 111 -32.45 11.25 -14.03
N VAL A 112 -32.89 10.46 -13.05
CA VAL A 112 -33.22 10.93 -11.70
C VAL A 112 -31.97 11.36 -10.92
N TRP A 113 -30.78 10.87 -11.29
CA TRP A 113 -29.54 11.21 -10.60
C TRP A 113 -29.14 12.66 -10.86
N PRO A 114 -29.01 13.50 -9.81
CA PRO A 114 -28.61 14.90 -10.00
C PRO A 114 -27.23 14.99 -10.62
N ARG A 115 -27.08 15.78 -11.67
CA ARG A 115 -25.79 15.94 -12.37
C ARG A 115 -24.66 16.46 -11.48
N CYS A 116 -24.97 17.19 -10.41
CA CYS A 116 -23.98 17.63 -9.43
C CYS A 116 -23.31 16.46 -8.68
N VAL A 117 -23.98 15.31 -8.56
CA VAL A 117 -23.46 14.07 -7.96
C VAL A 117 -22.40 13.42 -8.86
N PHE A 118 -22.45 13.66 -10.17
CA PHE A 118 -21.44 13.20 -11.14
C PHE A 118 -20.22 14.14 -11.28
N TYR A 119 -20.14 15.19 -10.46
CA TYR A 119 -19.14 16.26 -10.56
C TYR A 119 -19.24 17.12 -11.83
N ASP A 120 -20.37 17.09 -12.54
CA ASP A 120 -20.58 17.98 -13.68
C ASP A 120 -20.65 19.46 -13.25
N PHE A 121 -21.16 19.72 -12.03
CA PHE A 121 -21.21 21.04 -11.38
C PHE A 121 -21.31 20.94 -9.84
N GLU A 122 -21.24 22.07 -9.15
CA GLU A 122 -21.38 22.16 -7.69
C GLU A 122 -22.82 21.93 -7.23
N CYS A 123 -23.02 21.20 -6.14
CA CYS A 123 -24.36 20.99 -5.61
C CYS A 123 -24.78 22.23 -4.81
N SER A 124 -25.94 22.82 -5.15
CA SER A 124 -26.51 23.96 -4.41
C SER A 124 -26.98 23.59 -3.01
N VAL A 125 -27.28 22.30 -2.80
CA VAL A 125 -27.73 21.72 -1.53
C VAL A 125 -26.65 20.84 -0.91
N SER A 126 -26.63 20.78 0.42
CA SER A 126 -25.72 19.91 1.19
C SER A 126 -26.32 18.54 1.51
N THR A 127 -27.65 18.39 1.36
CA THR A 127 -28.40 17.15 1.61
C THR A 127 -29.29 16.78 0.44
N LEU A 128 -29.61 15.49 0.31
CA LEU A 128 -30.57 14.89 -0.62
C LEU A 128 -31.76 14.37 0.18
N GLY A 129 -32.97 14.65 -0.30
CA GLY A 129 -34.21 14.13 0.30
C GLY A 129 -34.39 12.64 0.02
N PHE A 130 -35.00 11.92 0.98
CA PHE A 130 -35.30 10.50 0.84
C PHE A 130 -36.12 10.15 -0.42
N PRO A 131 -37.14 10.92 -0.84
CA PRO A 131 -37.87 10.63 -2.08
C PRO A 131 -36.98 10.62 -3.32
N LEU A 132 -35.99 11.53 -3.37
CA LEU A 132 -35.03 11.58 -4.47
C LEU A 132 -34.07 10.39 -4.42
N ILE A 133 -33.56 10.04 -3.23
CA ILE A 133 -32.66 8.89 -3.05
C ILE A 133 -33.38 7.58 -3.42
N PHE A 134 -34.61 7.40 -2.96
CA PHE A 134 -35.46 6.27 -3.30
C PHE A 134 -35.60 6.16 -4.81
N ALA A 135 -36.01 7.24 -5.48
CA ALA A 135 -36.15 7.25 -6.94
C ALA A 135 -34.82 7.03 -7.68
N MET A 136 -33.69 7.54 -7.17
CA MET A 136 -32.35 7.31 -7.73
C MET A 136 -31.99 5.82 -7.74
N LEU A 137 -32.21 5.14 -6.62
CA LEU A 137 -31.82 3.73 -6.44
C LEU A 137 -32.82 2.81 -7.15
N ASP A 138 -34.12 3.09 -7.05
CA ASP A 138 -35.18 2.31 -7.71
C ASP A 138 -35.05 2.37 -9.24
N GLN A 139 -34.86 3.57 -9.81
CA GLN A 139 -34.67 3.73 -11.26
C GLN A 139 -33.36 3.08 -11.74
N LEU A 140 -32.30 3.12 -10.94
CA LEU A 140 -31.04 2.45 -11.26
C LEU A 140 -31.26 0.93 -11.39
N ILE A 141 -31.98 0.35 -10.43
CA ILE A 141 -32.31 -1.07 -10.43
C ILE A 141 -33.21 -1.44 -11.61
N ASP A 142 -34.27 -0.67 -11.88
CA ASP A 142 -35.18 -0.93 -13.01
C ASP A 142 -34.50 -0.82 -14.38
N THR A 143 -33.63 0.18 -14.53
CA THR A 143 -32.85 0.36 -15.76
C THR A 143 -31.90 -0.82 -15.98
N PHE A 144 -31.29 -1.33 -14.91
CA PHE A 144 -30.42 -2.49 -14.98
C PHE A 144 -31.19 -3.79 -15.30
N ALA A 145 -32.31 -4.00 -14.62
CA ALA A 145 -33.18 -5.17 -14.80
C ALA A 145 -33.75 -5.24 -16.23
N SER A 146 -34.19 -4.10 -16.78
CA SER A 146 -34.74 -4.01 -18.13
C SER A 146 -33.70 -4.26 -19.23
N GLN A 147 -32.48 -3.75 -19.08
CA GLN A 147 -31.37 -4.08 -19.99
C GLN A 147 -31.05 -5.57 -19.99
N SER A 148 -31.06 -6.18 -18.80
CA SER A 148 -30.75 -7.61 -18.66
C SER A 148 -31.84 -8.51 -19.24
N SER A 149 -33.10 -8.09 -19.12
CA SER A 149 -34.26 -8.79 -19.70
C SER A 149 -34.25 -8.83 -21.24
N SER A 150 -33.57 -7.88 -21.88
CA SER A 150 -33.42 -7.87 -23.34
C SER A 150 -32.47 -8.98 -23.83
N SER A 151 -31.46 -9.34 -23.03
CA SER A 151 -30.57 -10.48 -23.30
C SER A 151 -31.18 -11.82 -22.86
N ALA A 152 -32.03 -11.81 -21.83
CA ALA A 152 -32.76 -12.96 -21.29
C ALA A 152 -33.62 -13.74 -22.30
N MET A 153 -34.07 -13.06 -23.35
CA MET A 153 -35.09 -13.56 -24.27
C MET A 153 -34.67 -14.82 -25.05
N GLN A 154 -33.41 -15.26 -24.91
CA GLN A 154 -32.89 -16.52 -25.45
C GLN A 154 -32.80 -17.70 -24.46
N SER A 155 -32.99 -17.50 -23.14
CA SER A 155 -32.82 -18.56 -22.13
C SER A 155 -34.05 -18.73 -21.24
N ARG A 156 -34.52 -19.99 -21.07
CA ARG A 156 -35.69 -20.33 -20.23
C ARG A 156 -35.39 -20.44 -18.72
N VAL A 157 -34.17 -20.13 -18.29
CA VAL A 157 -33.73 -20.30 -16.90
C VAL A 157 -33.51 -18.92 -16.27
N PRO A 158 -34.03 -18.66 -15.05
CA PRO A 158 -33.71 -17.45 -14.32
C PRO A 158 -32.18 -17.35 -14.14
N PHE A 159 -31.58 -16.26 -14.60
CA PHE A 159 -30.14 -16.05 -14.55
C PHE A 159 -29.80 -14.78 -13.77
N ILE A 160 -28.62 -14.82 -13.14
CA ILE A 160 -28.02 -13.66 -12.49
C ILE A 160 -27.56 -12.72 -13.60
N SER A 161 -28.10 -11.51 -13.60
CA SER A 161 -27.70 -10.50 -14.56
C SER A 161 -26.44 -9.80 -14.05
N SER A 162 -25.41 -9.70 -14.90
CA SER A 162 -24.15 -9.08 -14.49
C SER A 162 -23.63 -8.11 -15.55
N MET A 163 -23.07 -6.99 -15.11
CA MET A 163 -22.41 -6.02 -15.97
C MET A 163 -21.13 -5.55 -15.31
N VAL A 164 -20.07 -5.40 -16.11
CA VAL A 164 -18.76 -4.93 -15.66
C VAL A 164 -18.45 -3.59 -16.32
N LEU A 165 -18.09 -2.61 -15.50
CA LEU A 165 -17.67 -1.28 -15.94
C LEU A 165 -16.28 -0.96 -15.41
N ARG A 166 -15.40 -0.52 -16.30
CA ARG A 166 -14.10 0.02 -15.91
C ARG A 166 -14.18 1.53 -15.85
N THR A 167 -13.90 2.11 -14.68
CA THR A 167 -13.91 3.56 -14.45
C THR A 167 -12.49 4.07 -14.27
N LYS A 168 -12.25 5.30 -14.74
CA LYS A 168 -10.99 6.02 -14.53
C LYS A 168 -11.28 7.36 -13.87
N ASN A 169 -10.72 7.55 -12.69
CA ASN A 169 -10.90 8.73 -11.86
C ASN A 169 -9.54 9.37 -11.56
N ARG A 170 -9.48 10.71 -11.50
CA ARG A 170 -8.30 11.41 -10.99
C ARG A 170 -8.50 11.70 -9.52
N TRP A 171 -7.68 11.11 -8.67
CA TRP A 171 -7.80 11.24 -7.22
C TRP A 171 -6.71 12.16 -6.67
N ILE A 172 -7.12 13.24 -6.00
CA ILE A 172 -6.20 14.19 -5.36
C ILE A 172 -6.53 14.21 -3.86
N GLU A 173 -5.65 13.64 -3.05
CA GLU A 173 -5.79 13.58 -1.60
C GLU A 173 -4.62 14.18 -0.84
N ARG A 174 -3.45 14.30 -1.48
CA ARG A 174 -2.21 14.65 -0.78
C ARG A 174 -1.62 15.96 -1.32
N SER A 175 -1.04 16.76 -0.45
CA SER A 175 -0.38 18.02 -0.82
C SER A 175 0.72 17.87 -1.86
N HIS A 176 1.47 16.76 -1.85
CA HIS A 176 2.45 16.49 -2.91
C HIS A 176 1.80 16.16 -4.27
N GLN A 177 0.57 15.64 -4.29
CA GLN A 177 -0.19 15.48 -5.53
C GLN A 177 -0.64 16.84 -6.07
N LEU A 178 -0.84 17.85 -5.21
CA LEU A 178 -1.11 19.23 -5.63
C LEU A 178 0.14 19.97 -6.13
N LEU A 179 1.30 19.74 -5.52
CA LEU A 179 2.54 20.42 -5.88
C LEU A 179 3.27 19.77 -7.06
N LEU A 180 3.14 18.45 -7.23
CA LEU A 180 3.85 17.66 -8.24
C LEU A 180 2.88 16.96 -9.21
N VAL A 181 1.71 17.56 -9.46
CA VAL A 181 0.68 17.05 -10.39
C VAL A 181 1.28 16.50 -11.70
N PRO A 182 2.12 17.25 -12.46
CA PRO A 182 2.56 16.79 -13.78
C PRO A 182 3.47 15.57 -13.74
N PHE A 183 4.08 15.26 -12.58
CA PHE A 183 5.01 14.15 -12.43
C PHE A 183 4.35 12.89 -11.82
N PHE A 184 3.24 13.05 -11.09
CA PHE A 184 2.65 11.95 -10.30
C PHE A 184 1.13 11.78 -10.46
N SER A 185 0.45 12.49 -11.36
CA SER A 185 -0.99 12.28 -11.59
C SER A 185 -1.24 10.98 -12.37
N LEU A 186 -1.26 9.86 -11.68
CA LEU A 186 -1.69 8.59 -12.26
C LEU A 186 -3.23 8.50 -12.16
N PRO A 187 -3.95 8.29 -13.28
CA PRO A 187 -5.37 8.03 -13.22
C PRO A 187 -5.59 6.70 -12.47
N VAL A 188 -6.42 6.76 -11.44
CA VAL A 188 -6.85 5.58 -10.69
C VAL A 188 -7.90 4.87 -11.51
N SER A 189 -7.67 3.60 -11.82
CA SER A 189 -8.63 2.76 -12.52
C SER A 189 -9.35 1.87 -11.51
N ARG A 190 -10.67 1.71 -11.66
CA ARG A 190 -11.45 0.76 -10.87
C ARG A 190 -12.23 -0.17 -11.79
N SER A 191 -12.32 -1.42 -11.38
CA SER A 191 -13.19 -2.41 -12.00
C SER A 191 -14.44 -2.51 -11.13
N ASN A 192 -15.58 -2.17 -11.71
CA ASN A 192 -16.87 -2.18 -11.03
C ASN A 192 -17.72 -3.29 -11.65
N GLN A 193 -18.45 -4.02 -10.82
CA GLN A 193 -19.34 -5.08 -11.25
C GLN A 193 -20.69 -4.88 -10.57
N MET A 194 -21.76 -4.88 -11.37
CA MET A 194 -23.13 -4.90 -10.86
C MET A 194 -23.70 -6.29 -11.09
N LEU A 195 -24.24 -6.89 -10.03
CA LEU A 195 -24.91 -8.19 -10.04
C LEU A 195 -26.35 -7.96 -9.61
N HIS A 196 -27.29 -8.57 -10.33
CA HIS A 196 -28.71 -8.48 -10.02
C HIS A 196 -29.29 -9.88 -9.90
N TYR A 197 -29.94 -10.10 -8.76
CA TYR A 197 -30.55 -11.37 -8.37
C TYR A 197 -32.07 -11.22 -8.40
N PRO A 198 -32.77 -11.81 -9.40
CA PRO A 198 -34.23 -11.82 -9.43
C PRO A 198 -34.79 -12.64 -8.26
N SER A 199 -36.01 -12.28 -7.81
CA SER A 199 -36.68 -12.93 -6.69
C SER A 199 -36.78 -14.45 -6.84
N ALA A 200 -37.02 -14.95 -8.06
CA ALA A 200 -37.10 -16.38 -8.34
C ALA A 200 -35.83 -17.17 -7.95
N ILE A 201 -34.67 -16.51 -7.87
CA ILE A 201 -33.42 -17.11 -7.40
C ILE A 201 -33.27 -16.96 -5.88
N LEU A 202 -33.78 -15.86 -5.30
CA LEU A 202 -33.69 -15.59 -3.87
C LEU A 202 -34.64 -16.46 -3.03
N ASP A 203 -35.77 -16.86 -3.62
CA ASP A 203 -36.75 -17.77 -3.01
C ASP A 203 -36.21 -19.20 -2.84
N ASP A 204 -35.10 -19.54 -3.53
CA ASP A 204 -34.45 -20.83 -3.36
C ASP A 204 -33.71 -20.90 -2.02
N ALA A 205 -34.12 -21.84 -1.15
CA ALA A 205 -33.48 -22.06 0.15
C ALA A 205 -31.99 -22.43 0.05
N SER A 206 -31.53 -22.87 -1.12
CA SER A 206 -30.13 -23.18 -1.41
C SER A 206 -29.33 -21.97 -1.94
N PHE A 207 -29.95 -20.80 -2.06
CA PHE A 207 -29.32 -19.60 -2.60
C PHE A 207 -28.04 -19.24 -1.85
N GLN A 208 -26.96 -19.10 -2.61
CA GLN A 208 -25.70 -18.53 -2.17
C GLN A 208 -25.27 -17.46 -3.16
N ILE A 209 -24.83 -16.31 -2.66
CA ILE A 209 -24.25 -15.25 -3.49
C ILE A 209 -22.95 -15.79 -4.10
N CYS A 210 -22.98 -16.08 -5.40
CA CYS A 210 -21.83 -16.60 -6.13
C CYS A 210 -20.75 -15.51 -6.33
N ARG A 211 -19.49 -15.94 -6.50
CA ARG A 211 -18.31 -15.13 -6.88
C ARG A 211 -17.73 -14.16 -5.84
N VAL A 212 -18.30 -14.08 -4.65
CA VAL A 212 -17.86 -13.11 -3.66
C VAL A 212 -16.86 -13.74 -2.67
N ARG A 213 -15.74 -13.05 -2.39
CA ARG A 213 -14.65 -13.58 -1.55
C ARG A 213 -15.18 -14.00 -0.16
N PRO A 214 -15.13 -15.29 0.21
CA PRO A 214 -15.95 -15.86 1.30
C PRO A 214 -15.76 -15.24 2.68
N ALA A 215 -14.54 -14.77 2.98
CA ALA A 215 -14.19 -14.29 4.31
C ALA A 215 -14.69 -12.87 4.62
N LEU A 216 -14.94 -12.05 3.59
CA LEU A 216 -15.38 -10.65 3.76
C LEU A 216 -16.91 -10.52 3.87
N PHE A 217 -17.64 -11.51 3.36
CA PHE A 217 -19.10 -11.43 3.16
C PHE A 217 -19.92 -12.35 4.06
N ARG A 218 -19.28 -13.10 4.97
CA ARG A 218 -20.02 -13.89 5.96
C ARG A 218 -20.97 -13.00 6.79
N GLY A 219 -20.55 -11.77 7.11
CA GLY A 219 -21.39 -10.77 7.77
C GLY A 219 -22.55 -10.26 6.90
N LEU A 220 -22.34 -10.14 5.59
CA LEU A 220 -23.38 -9.72 4.65
C LEU A 220 -24.51 -10.75 4.59
N MET A 221 -24.16 -12.03 4.47
CA MET A 221 -25.15 -13.11 4.45
C MET A 221 -25.94 -13.23 5.75
N THR A 222 -25.30 -13.01 6.90
CA THR A 222 -26.01 -13.05 8.18
C THR A 222 -27.02 -11.91 8.32
N THR A 223 -26.67 -10.69 7.94
CA THR A 223 -27.61 -9.55 7.98
C THR A 223 -28.76 -9.81 7.00
N PHE A 224 -28.42 -10.24 5.80
CA PHE A 224 -29.38 -10.52 4.73
C PHE A 224 -30.41 -11.59 5.11
N THR A 225 -29.97 -12.74 5.64
CA THR A 225 -30.88 -13.82 6.05
C THR A 225 -31.79 -13.44 7.22
N VAL A 226 -31.37 -12.49 8.06
CA VAL A 226 -32.18 -11.98 9.17
C VAL A 226 -33.26 -11.02 8.66
N GLU A 227 -32.92 -10.11 7.75
CA GLU A 227 -33.88 -9.15 7.19
C GLU A 227 -34.92 -9.82 6.28
N LEU A 228 -34.52 -10.74 5.40
CA LEU A 228 -35.46 -11.49 4.56
C LEU A 228 -36.50 -12.27 5.38
N ARG A 229 -36.09 -12.86 6.52
CA ARG A 229 -37.01 -13.62 7.37
C ARG A 229 -38.01 -12.76 8.12
N HIS A 230 -37.75 -11.45 8.23
CA HIS A 230 -38.64 -10.53 8.93
C HIS A 230 -39.86 -10.12 8.09
N TRP A 231 -39.76 -10.22 6.77
CA TRP A 231 -40.85 -9.89 5.86
C TRP A 231 -41.77 -11.10 5.68
N ASP A 232 -42.95 -11.02 6.30
CA ASP A 232 -43.96 -12.08 6.40
C ASP A 232 -44.58 -12.44 5.05
N GLY A 233 -44.77 -13.75 4.78
CA GLY A 233 -45.14 -14.33 3.49
C GLY A 233 -46.56 -14.04 2.98
N ASN A 234 -47.26 -13.09 3.59
CA ASN A 234 -48.60 -12.65 3.18
C ASN A 234 -48.58 -11.49 2.17
N ILE A 235 -47.43 -10.85 1.95
CA ILE A 235 -47.25 -9.80 0.93
C ILE A 235 -46.51 -10.45 -0.25
N GLN A 236 -47.09 -10.37 -1.46
CA GLN A 236 -46.52 -10.92 -2.70
C GLN A 236 -45.29 -10.12 -3.13
N THR A 237 -44.17 -10.33 -2.42
CA THR A 237 -42.96 -9.56 -2.64
C THR A 237 -41.95 -10.30 -3.48
N THR A 238 -41.55 -9.68 -4.58
CA THR A 238 -40.35 -10.06 -5.31
C THR A 238 -39.20 -9.29 -4.70
N ASP A 239 -38.46 -9.93 -3.80
CA ASP A 239 -37.23 -9.36 -3.28
C ASP A 239 -36.19 -9.32 -4.39
N LEU A 240 -35.51 -8.20 -4.50
CA LEU A 240 -34.53 -7.99 -5.55
C LEU A 240 -33.27 -7.38 -4.96
N ILE A 241 -32.14 -8.00 -5.25
CA ILE A 241 -30.84 -7.53 -4.77
C ILE A 241 -30.02 -7.06 -5.96
N SER A 242 -29.52 -5.84 -5.86
CA SER A 242 -28.43 -5.37 -6.72
C SER A 242 -27.17 -5.16 -5.89
N ILE A 243 -26.11 -5.89 -6.23
CA ILE A 243 -24.79 -5.77 -5.60
C ILE A 243 -23.89 -5.01 -6.56
N VAL A 244 -23.33 -3.89 -6.11
CA VAL A 244 -22.33 -3.14 -6.84
C VAL A 244 -20.99 -3.30 -6.13
N GLU A 245 -20.13 -4.11 -6.72
CA GLU A 245 -18.75 -4.27 -6.30
C GLU A 245 -17.87 -3.27 -7.05
N SER A 246 -16.95 -2.63 -6.35
CA SER A 246 -15.94 -1.76 -6.93
C SER A 246 -14.61 -2.12 -6.30
N ASN A 247 -13.63 -2.40 -7.15
CA ASN A 247 -12.28 -2.74 -6.73
C ASN A 247 -11.29 -1.89 -7.51
N GLU A 248 -10.44 -1.19 -6.78
CA GLU A 248 -9.41 -0.37 -7.36
C GLU A 248 -8.23 -1.21 -7.85
N ASP A 249 -7.74 -0.85 -9.03
CA ASP A 249 -6.57 -1.49 -9.60
C ASP A 249 -5.37 -1.28 -8.68
N ARG A 250 -4.64 -2.36 -8.46
CA ARG A 250 -3.48 -2.34 -7.58
C ARG A 250 -2.36 -1.58 -8.27
N SER A 251 -1.80 -0.59 -7.57
CA SER A 251 -0.57 0.07 -8.00
C SER A 251 0.61 -0.89 -7.84
N ASN A 252 1.21 -1.30 -8.95
CA ASN A 252 2.37 -2.18 -8.96
C ASN A 252 3.65 -1.35 -8.93
N GLY A 253 4.53 -1.60 -7.97
CA GLY A 253 5.86 -1.00 -7.97
C GLY A 253 6.76 -1.55 -6.88
N GLY A 254 7.97 -1.95 -7.27
CA GLY A 254 8.96 -2.59 -6.41
C GLY A 254 9.45 -3.92 -7.00
N VAL A 255 10.53 -4.48 -6.44
CA VAL A 255 10.98 -5.85 -6.74
C VAL A 255 10.09 -6.87 -6.04
N SER A 256 9.72 -6.61 -4.79
CA SER A 256 8.60 -7.30 -4.17
C SER A 256 7.29 -6.82 -4.78
N PHE A 257 6.43 -7.78 -5.14
CA PHE A 257 5.08 -7.46 -5.53
C PHE A 257 4.37 -6.79 -4.36
N ARG A 258 3.93 -5.56 -4.57
CA ARG A 258 3.12 -4.80 -3.64
C ARG A 258 2.01 -4.16 -4.42
N GLY A 259 0.79 -4.33 -3.93
CA GLY A 259 -0.37 -3.70 -4.50
C GLY A 259 -1.41 -3.41 -3.42
N ARG A 260 -1.80 -2.15 -3.29
CA ARG A 260 -2.95 -1.77 -2.45
C ARG A 260 -4.14 -1.51 -3.37
N GLY A 261 -5.28 -2.09 -3.03
CA GLY A 261 -6.55 -1.83 -3.70
C GLY A 261 -7.65 -1.65 -2.65
N PRO A 262 -8.18 -0.43 -2.44
CA PRO A 262 -9.47 -0.30 -1.78
C PRO A 262 -10.54 -1.07 -2.55
N PHE A 263 -11.43 -1.69 -1.79
CA PHE A 263 -12.62 -2.33 -2.33
C PHE A 263 -13.83 -1.80 -1.59
N ASP A 264 -14.92 -1.68 -2.31
CA ASP A 264 -16.20 -1.23 -1.81
C ASP A 264 -17.31 -2.09 -2.42
N VAL A 265 -18.32 -2.35 -1.62
CA VAL A 265 -19.48 -3.15 -2.02
C VAL A 265 -20.70 -2.42 -1.52
N THR A 266 -21.61 -2.10 -2.43
CA THR A 266 -22.91 -1.56 -2.08
C THR A 266 -23.98 -2.58 -2.41
N THR A 267 -24.78 -2.94 -1.43
CA THR A 267 -25.94 -3.79 -1.62
C THR A 267 -27.19 -2.95 -1.53
N ILE A 268 -28.03 -3.06 -2.55
CA ILE A 268 -29.37 -2.46 -2.57
C ILE A 268 -30.36 -3.62 -2.55
N MET A 269 -31.17 -3.66 -1.50
CA MET A 269 -32.29 -4.58 -1.36
C MET A 269 -33.57 -3.81 -1.65
N ARG A 270 -34.42 -4.43 -2.46
CA ARG A 270 -35.67 -3.84 -2.90
C ARG A 270 -36.81 -4.81 -2.69
N VAL A 271 -37.85 -4.34 -1.99
CA VAL A 271 -39.09 -5.08 -1.77
C VAL A 271 -40.16 -4.46 -2.67
N GLN A 272 -40.79 -5.26 -3.53
CA GLN A 272 -41.81 -4.79 -4.47
C GLN A 272 -43.12 -5.53 -4.27
N GLU A 273 -44.24 -4.83 -4.34
CA GLU A 273 -45.57 -5.42 -4.39
C GLU A 273 -46.01 -5.55 -5.84
N CYS A 274 -46.22 -6.79 -6.30
CA CYS A 274 -46.70 -7.07 -7.64
C CYS A 274 -48.14 -7.60 -7.59
N TYR A 275 -49.09 -6.86 -8.14
CA TYR A 275 -50.48 -7.34 -8.20
C TYR A 275 -50.64 -8.44 -9.26
N ARG A 276 -51.17 -9.60 -8.88
CA ARG A 276 -51.56 -10.66 -9.83
C ARG A 276 -53.04 -10.50 -10.17
N TYR A 277 -53.36 -10.07 -11.39
CA TYR A 277 -54.77 -10.04 -11.83
C TYR A 277 -55.29 -11.46 -11.94
N GLY A 278 -56.44 -11.75 -11.32
CA GLY A 278 -57.04 -13.08 -11.31
C GLY A 278 -57.29 -13.64 -12.71
N GLY A 279 -56.68 -14.79 -13.00
CA GLY A 279 -57.16 -15.75 -14.01
C GLY A 279 -56.63 -15.66 -15.45
N SER A 280 -55.83 -14.66 -15.83
CA SER A 280 -55.30 -14.55 -17.22
C SER A 280 -53.78 -14.50 -17.25
N THR A 281 -53.18 -15.55 -17.83
CA THR A 281 -51.77 -15.95 -17.71
C THR A 281 -50.70 -15.06 -18.35
N ASN A 282 -51.01 -13.93 -19.01
CA ASN A 282 -50.01 -13.25 -19.84
C ASN A 282 -49.84 -11.72 -19.65
N ARG A 283 -50.41 -11.10 -18.59
CA ARG A 283 -50.11 -9.70 -18.26
C ARG A 283 -49.81 -9.54 -16.77
N SER A 284 -48.53 -9.49 -16.43
CA SER A 284 -48.08 -8.97 -15.14
C SER A 284 -48.43 -7.48 -15.05
N LEU A 285 -49.12 -7.08 -13.97
CA LEU A 285 -49.33 -5.67 -13.65
C LEU A 285 -47.99 -5.00 -13.28
N PRO A 286 -47.91 -3.65 -13.30
CA PRO A 286 -46.73 -2.95 -12.80
C PRO A 286 -46.54 -3.27 -11.31
N CYS A 287 -45.33 -3.69 -10.95
CA CYS A 287 -44.92 -3.84 -9.56
C CYS A 287 -44.57 -2.47 -8.97
N THR A 288 -44.93 -2.23 -7.72
CA THR A 288 -44.60 -1.00 -7.00
C THR A 288 -43.59 -1.28 -5.91
N THR A 289 -42.49 -0.53 -5.89
CA THR A 289 -41.46 -0.66 -4.85
C THR A 289 -41.98 -0.09 -3.52
N LEU A 290 -42.03 -0.92 -2.48
CA LEU A 290 -42.50 -0.55 -1.15
C LEU A 290 -41.36 -0.09 -0.25
N LEU A 291 -40.23 -0.78 -0.33
CA LEU A 291 -39.07 -0.56 0.54
C LEU A 291 -37.79 -0.68 -0.27
N LEU A 292 -36.83 0.17 0.08
CA LEU A 292 -35.48 0.11 -0.41
C LEU A 292 -34.51 0.26 0.76
N ASP A 293 -33.59 -0.71 0.88
CA ASP A 293 -32.52 -0.67 1.87
C ASP A 293 -31.16 -0.67 1.16
N GLU A 294 -30.31 0.28 1.52
CA GLU A 294 -28.96 0.45 1.00
C GLU A 294 -27.96 0.24 2.13
N TYR A 295 -27.13 -0.77 1.95
CA TYR A 295 -26.10 -1.14 2.90
C TYR A 295 -24.75 -1.18 2.20
N ARG A 296 -23.70 -0.68 2.87
CA ARG A 296 -22.36 -0.54 2.27
C ARG A 296 -21.30 -1.22 3.10
N TYR A 297 -20.31 -1.73 2.38
CA TYR A 297 -19.10 -2.34 2.92
C TYR A 297 -17.89 -1.65 2.28
N GLU A 298 -16.91 -1.33 3.10
CA GLU A 298 -15.67 -0.74 2.63
C GLU A 298 -14.47 -1.39 3.30
N GLY A 299 -13.39 -1.49 2.54
CA GLY A 299 -12.14 -1.95 3.08
C GLY A 299 -10.99 -1.69 2.12
N THR A 300 -9.82 -2.11 2.55
CA THR A 300 -8.64 -2.10 1.69
C THR A 300 -7.96 -3.45 1.79
N LEU A 301 -7.64 -4.02 0.64
CA LEU A 301 -6.76 -5.17 0.53
C LEU A 301 -5.36 -4.72 0.16
N ALA A 302 -4.39 -5.17 0.94
CA ALA A 302 -2.99 -5.15 0.54
C ALA A 302 -2.62 -6.52 -0.02
N THR A 303 -1.88 -6.49 -1.11
CA THR A 303 -1.22 -7.66 -1.66
C THR A 303 0.27 -7.49 -1.50
N SER A 304 0.93 -8.52 -0.98
CA SER A 304 2.37 -8.50 -0.82
C SER A 304 2.94 -9.92 -0.81
N ASP A 305 4.04 -10.11 -1.53
CA ASP A 305 4.89 -11.30 -1.50
C ASP A 305 6.11 -11.11 -0.57
N VAL A 306 6.18 -10.02 0.21
CA VAL A 306 7.38 -9.68 1.00
C VAL A 306 7.78 -10.79 1.97
N VAL A 307 6.80 -11.56 2.44
CA VAL A 307 7.02 -12.69 3.35
C VAL A 307 7.76 -13.83 2.63
N ASP A 308 7.46 -14.05 1.35
CA ASP A 308 8.13 -15.06 0.52
C ASP A 308 9.62 -14.67 0.29
N TRP A 309 9.91 -13.37 0.23
CA TRP A 309 11.26 -12.83 0.14
C TRP A 309 12.04 -12.85 1.46
N CYS A 310 11.42 -13.21 2.59
CA CYS A 310 12.04 -13.10 3.91
C CYS A 310 13.35 -13.89 4.02
N LEU A 311 13.43 -15.08 3.43
CA LEU A 311 14.64 -15.91 3.47
C LEU A 311 15.79 -15.23 2.71
N ILE A 312 15.53 -14.75 1.51
CA ILE A 312 16.54 -14.09 0.66
C ILE A 312 17.04 -12.82 1.35
N VAL A 313 16.14 -11.98 1.84
CA VAL A 313 16.49 -10.74 2.56
C VAL A 313 17.29 -11.05 3.82
N THR A 314 16.93 -12.10 4.55
CA THR A 314 17.66 -12.55 5.75
C THR A 314 19.08 -12.99 5.42
N ILE A 315 19.28 -13.75 4.34
CA ILE A 315 20.61 -14.20 3.90
C ILE A 315 21.47 -13.02 3.45
N LEU A 316 20.90 -12.10 2.66
CA LEU A 316 21.59 -10.89 2.21
C LEU A 316 22.05 -10.07 3.43
N ARG A 317 21.13 -9.71 4.34
CA ARG A 317 21.46 -8.94 5.54
C ARG A 317 22.43 -9.66 6.46
N GLY A 318 22.21 -10.94 6.70
CA GLY A 318 23.08 -11.76 7.55
C GLY A 318 24.50 -11.84 7.01
N SER A 319 24.67 -12.05 5.70
CA SER A 319 25.99 -12.13 5.06
C SER A 319 26.72 -10.78 5.06
N ALA A 320 26.01 -9.68 4.80
CA ALA A 320 26.58 -8.33 4.87
C ALA A 320 27.01 -7.98 6.30
N GLN A 321 26.17 -8.30 7.29
CA GLN A 321 26.48 -8.06 8.70
C GLN A 321 27.67 -8.88 9.16
N LEU A 322 27.69 -10.17 8.84
CA LEU A 322 28.81 -11.06 9.15
C LEU A 322 30.12 -10.54 8.53
N TYR A 323 30.08 -10.04 7.29
CA TYR A 323 31.25 -9.45 6.63
C TYR A 323 31.79 -8.22 7.40
N VAL A 324 30.89 -7.33 7.86
CA VAL A 324 31.28 -6.17 8.67
C VAL A 324 31.89 -6.60 10.01
N TRP A 325 31.31 -7.61 10.66
CA TRP A 325 31.84 -8.15 11.92
C TRP A 325 33.24 -8.73 11.73
N LEU A 326 33.44 -9.54 10.69
CA LEU A 326 34.75 -10.10 10.34
C LEU A 326 35.78 -9.00 10.06
N ARG A 327 35.39 -7.93 9.35
CA ARG A 327 36.29 -6.79 9.11
C ARG A 327 36.72 -6.08 10.39
N ILE A 328 35.78 -5.84 11.31
CA ILE A 328 36.08 -5.20 12.60
C ILE A 328 36.99 -6.11 13.44
N ALA A 329 36.71 -7.42 13.47
CA ALA A 329 37.56 -8.39 14.17
C ALA A 329 38.97 -8.46 13.56
N MET A 330 39.08 -8.49 12.23
CA MET A 330 40.38 -8.48 11.54
C MET A 330 41.15 -7.18 11.79
N LEU A 331 40.48 -6.02 11.86
CA LEU A 331 41.15 -4.78 12.24
C LEU A 331 41.68 -4.85 13.67
N ALA A 332 40.87 -5.31 14.62
CA ALA A 332 41.29 -5.46 16.01
C ALA A 332 42.49 -6.41 16.14
N LEU A 333 42.47 -7.55 15.44
CA LEU A 333 43.59 -8.50 15.37
C LEU A 333 44.83 -7.88 14.72
N GLY A 334 44.66 -7.12 13.64
CA GLY A 334 45.75 -6.41 12.97
C GLY A 334 46.41 -5.37 13.86
N CYS A 335 45.61 -4.55 14.57
CA CYS A 335 46.12 -3.58 15.56
C CYS A 335 46.81 -4.27 16.75
N TYR A 336 46.30 -5.43 17.19
CA TYR A 336 46.90 -6.22 18.26
C TYR A 336 48.25 -6.80 17.83
N ALA A 337 48.31 -7.39 16.63
CA ALA A 337 49.54 -7.91 16.04
C ALA A 337 50.57 -6.80 15.80
N ALA A 338 50.16 -5.61 15.37
CA ALA A 338 51.06 -4.45 15.25
C ALA A 338 51.62 -3.98 16.60
N SER A 339 50.90 -4.24 17.70
CA SER A 339 51.33 -3.93 19.07
C SER A 339 52.12 -5.08 19.73
N SER A 340 52.48 -6.13 18.99
CA SER A 340 53.12 -7.33 19.53
C SER A 340 54.53 -7.12 20.08
N SER A 341 55.15 -5.97 19.79
CA SER A 341 56.46 -5.58 20.31
C SER A 341 56.45 -5.15 21.79
N LEU A 342 55.26 -4.96 22.39
CA LEU A 342 55.12 -4.53 23.79
C LEU A 342 55.05 -5.72 24.75
N GLU A 343 55.88 -5.71 25.80
CA GLU A 343 55.98 -6.81 26.79
C GLU A 343 54.75 -6.93 27.70
N LEU A 344 54.17 -5.80 28.10
CA LEU A 344 53.00 -5.78 28.99
C LEU A 344 51.69 -5.95 28.20
N VAL A 345 50.90 -6.97 28.57
CA VAL A 345 49.61 -7.26 27.92
C VAL A 345 48.63 -6.08 28.03
N GLN A 346 48.61 -5.39 29.18
CA GLN A 346 47.71 -4.26 29.41
C GLN A 346 48.03 -3.06 28.51
N THR A 347 49.31 -2.72 28.34
CA THR A 347 49.72 -1.63 27.45
C THR A 347 49.51 -2.00 25.99
N ARG A 348 49.67 -3.29 25.64
CA ARG A 348 49.34 -3.81 24.32
C ARG A 348 47.85 -3.67 23.98
N VAL A 349 46.96 -4.09 24.88
CA VAL A 349 45.50 -3.97 24.70
C VAL A 349 45.10 -2.49 24.59
N TRP A 350 45.66 -1.64 25.45
CA TRP A 350 45.39 -0.21 25.43
C TRP A 350 45.82 0.46 24.11
N ARG A 351 47.05 0.19 23.64
CA ARG A 351 47.51 0.72 22.35
C ARG A 351 46.70 0.18 21.17
N THR A 352 46.28 -1.09 21.23
CA THR A 352 45.39 -1.69 20.22
C THR A 352 44.08 -0.91 20.14
N PHE A 353 43.44 -0.65 21.28
CA PHE A 353 42.20 0.11 21.37
C PHE A 353 42.37 1.52 20.80
N VAL A 354 43.37 2.27 21.27
CA VAL A 354 43.64 3.64 20.78
C VAL A 354 43.89 3.65 19.27
N THR A 355 44.65 2.69 18.75
CA THR A 355 44.96 2.60 17.32
C THR A 355 43.72 2.27 16.50
N MET A 356 42.88 1.34 16.96
CA MET A 356 41.62 0.99 16.31
C MET A 356 40.68 2.19 16.19
N PHE A 357 40.57 3.02 17.23
CA PHE A 357 39.73 4.22 17.21
C PHE A 357 40.33 5.42 16.46
N LYS A 358 41.64 5.40 16.18
CA LYS A 358 42.28 6.36 15.26
C LYS A 358 41.94 6.06 13.80
N VAL A 359 41.63 4.81 13.46
CA VAL A 359 41.18 4.44 12.11
C VAL A 359 39.75 4.95 11.89
N PRO A 360 39.48 5.75 10.84
CA PRO A 360 38.13 6.21 10.53
C PRO A 360 37.20 5.03 10.28
N GLY A 361 36.11 4.94 11.05
CA GLY A 361 35.16 3.82 10.90
C GLY A 361 34.47 3.77 9.54
N GLN A 362 34.40 4.89 8.84
CA GLN A 362 33.90 4.96 7.47
C GLN A 362 34.71 4.08 6.52
N THR A 363 36.03 3.98 6.69
CA THR A 363 36.91 3.15 5.85
C THR A 363 36.63 1.66 6.05
N ILE A 364 36.30 1.25 7.28
CA ILE A 364 36.00 -0.15 7.58
C ILE A 364 34.68 -0.56 6.95
N VAL A 365 33.66 0.27 7.13
CA VAL A 365 32.27 -0.01 6.77
C VAL A 365 32.04 0.19 5.28
N TYR A 366 32.47 1.33 4.74
CA TYR A 366 32.20 1.72 3.35
C TYR A 366 33.39 1.47 2.40
N GLY A 367 34.53 1.01 2.90
CA GLY A 367 35.69 0.68 2.06
C GLY A 367 35.54 -0.62 1.27
N SER A 368 34.40 -1.32 1.35
CA SER A 368 34.08 -2.45 0.48
C SER A 368 32.71 -2.26 -0.14
N ILE A 369 32.63 -2.48 -1.45
CA ILE A 369 31.37 -2.44 -2.19
C ILE A 369 30.45 -3.61 -1.84
N PHE A 370 31.01 -4.75 -1.39
CA PHE A 370 30.24 -5.97 -1.13
C PHE A 370 29.11 -5.77 -0.11
N PRO A 371 29.38 -5.38 1.16
CA PRO A 371 28.30 -5.20 2.14
C PRO A 371 27.33 -4.09 1.71
N ILE A 372 27.82 -3.03 1.06
CA ILE A 372 26.99 -1.92 0.56
C ILE A 372 25.99 -2.43 -0.48
N ALA A 373 26.46 -3.17 -1.49
CA ALA A 373 25.61 -3.70 -2.54
C ALA A 373 24.59 -4.70 -2.00
N VAL A 374 25.02 -5.60 -1.10
CA VAL A 374 24.15 -6.60 -0.48
C VAL A 374 23.06 -5.94 0.38
N TYR A 375 23.40 -4.93 1.20
CA TYR A 375 22.41 -4.16 1.95
C TYR A 375 21.48 -3.35 1.07
N ALA A 376 22.01 -2.72 0.02
CA ALA A 376 21.23 -1.94 -0.93
C ALA A 376 20.20 -2.83 -1.66
N VAL A 377 20.60 -4.03 -2.10
CA VAL A 377 19.69 -4.99 -2.74
C VAL A 377 18.64 -5.49 -1.74
N ALA A 378 19.04 -5.86 -0.52
CA ALA A 378 18.11 -6.28 0.52
C ALA A 378 17.06 -5.19 0.83
N HIS A 379 17.51 -3.94 0.98
CA HIS A 379 16.65 -2.77 1.20
C HIS A 379 15.75 -2.51 -0.01
N TYR A 380 16.27 -2.64 -1.23
CA TYR A 380 15.47 -2.46 -2.44
C TYR A 380 14.32 -3.47 -2.54
N ILE A 381 14.53 -4.71 -2.07
CA ILE A 381 13.49 -5.75 -2.04
C ILE A 381 12.39 -5.43 -1.03
N ASP A 382 12.70 -5.03 0.20
CA ASP A 382 11.70 -4.91 1.28
C ASP A 382 11.25 -3.47 1.62
N SER A 383 11.94 -2.46 1.09
CA SER A 383 11.64 -1.04 1.34
C SER A 383 10.20 -0.68 0.97
N ALA A 384 9.69 -1.20 -0.14
CA ALA A 384 8.34 -0.90 -0.63
C ALA A 384 7.26 -1.20 0.42
N MET A 385 7.28 -2.39 1.02
CA MET A 385 6.30 -2.75 2.05
C MET A 385 6.62 -2.09 3.39
N THR A 386 7.91 -1.99 3.74
CA THR A 386 8.35 -1.38 4.99
C THR A 386 7.92 0.09 5.09
N TYR A 387 8.10 0.87 4.02
CA TYR A 387 7.64 2.25 3.98
C TYR A 387 6.12 2.37 4.00
N GLU A 388 5.38 1.43 3.43
CA GLU A 388 3.92 1.43 3.48
C GLU A 388 3.40 1.19 4.90
N ILE A 389 3.99 0.23 5.63
CA ILE A 389 3.68 -0.04 7.04
C ILE A 389 4.03 1.18 7.90
N THR A 390 5.19 1.77 7.68
CA THR A 390 5.59 2.98 8.39
C THR A 390 4.65 4.15 8.08
N ALA A 391 4.31 4.37 6.81
CA ALA A 391 3.43 5.46 6.36
C ALA A 391 2.02 5.38 6.95
N GLN A 392 1.57 4.19 7.36
CA GLN A 392 0.31 3.96 8.04
C GLN A 392 0.30 4.41 9.49
N LYS A 393 1.40 4.21 10.21
CA LYS A 393 1.51 4.72 11.59
C LYS A 393 1.34 6.24 11.63
N PHE A 394 1.67 6.91 10.53
CA PHE A 394 1.46 8.35 10.33
C PHE A 394 0.11 8.70 9.65
N ALA A 395 -0.69 7.72 9.24
CA ALA A 395 -2.01 7.90 8.64
C ALA A 395 -3.08 7.45 9.64
N THR A 396 -3.19 8.14 10.78
CA THR A 396 -4.19 7.79 11.78
C THR A 396 -5.56 8.36 11.34
N PRO A 397 -6.60 7.52 11.21
CA PRO A 397 -7.90 7.95 10.68
C PRO A 397 -8.63 8.98 11.56
N LEU A 398 -8.21 9.15 12.82
CA LEU A 398 -8.74 10.13 13.76
C LEU A 398 -7.77 11.28 14.06
N GLY A 399 -6.62 11.35 13.37
CA GLY A 399 -5.60 12.38 13.61
C GLY A 399 -4.86 12.28 14.95
N VAL A 400 -5.22 11.33 15.82
CA VAL A 400 -4.48 11.04 17.05
C VAL A 400 -3.26 10.21 16.68
N PHE A 401 -2.08 10.77 16.90
CA PHE A 401 -0.81 10.14 16.60
C PHE A 401 -0.20 9.61 17.89
N ASP A 402 -0.34 8.29 18.11
CA ASP A 402 0.30 7.61 19.22
C ASP A 402 1.51 6.83 18.69
N LEU A 403 2.71 7.27 19.08
CA LEU A 403 3.95 6.58 18.77
C LEU A 403 4.58 6.08 20.06
N ASP A 404 4.68 4.77 20.17
CA ASP A 404 5.54 4.16 21.18
C ASP A 404 7.02 4.47 20.89
N LYS A 405 7.83 4.55 21.95
CA LYS A 405 9.28 4.79 21.87
C LYS A 405 9.97 3.71 21.04
N ALA A 406 9.52 2.46 21.16
CA ALA A 406 10.03 1.35 20.36
C ALA A 406 9.75 1.54 18.86
N ASP A 407 8.55 2.01 18.53
CA ASP A 407 8.15 2.31 17.15
C ASP A 407 8.92 3.48 16.56
N PHE A 408 9.18 4.51 17.36
CA PHE A 408 10.04 5.62 16.96
C PHE A 408 11.45 5.13 16.63
N LEU A 409 12.06 4.34 17.51
CA LEU A 409 13.41 3.78 17.29
C LEU A 409 13.46 2.85 16.07
N ARG A 410 12.43 2.01 15.88
CA ARG A 410 12.31 1.14 14.72
C ARG A 410 12.20 1.94 13.43
N ASN A 411 11.33 2.95 13.39
CA ASN A 411 11.19 3.84 12.23
C ASN A 411 12.49 4.58 11.91
N TRP A 412 13.21 5.08 12.93
CA TRP A 412 14.52 5.69 12.74
C TRP A 412 15.55 4.74 12.14
N SER A 413 15.61 3.52 12.65
CA SER A 413 16.50 2.49 12.11
C SER A 413 16.19 2.16 10.65
N LEU A 414 14.91 2.05 10.30
CA LEU A 414 14.47 1.81 8.92
C LEU A 414 14.89 2.95 7.98
N GLN A 415 14.85 4.20 8.44
CA GLN A 415 15.31 5.34 7.64
C GLN A 415 16.83 5.36 7.48
N MET A 416 17.60 4.90 8.47
CA MET A 416 19.06 4.79 8.35
C MET A 416 19.49 3.85 7.22
N ARG A 417 18.66 2.87 6.84
CA ARG A 417 18.96 1.94 5.73
C ARG A 417 19.06 2.63 4.36
N ASN A 418 18.48 3.82 4.19
CA ASN A 418 18.66 4.64 2.99
C ASN A 418 20.12 5.06 2.77
N VAL A 419 20.96 5.04 3.81
CA VAL A 419 22.38 5.34 3.67
C VAL A 419 23.09 4.35 2.75
N TRP A 420 22.62 3.10 2.69
CA TRP A 420 23.23 2.07 1.84
C TRP A 420 22.98 2.34 0.36
N LEU A 421 21.78 2.82 0.01
CA LEU A 421 21.48 3.27 -1.35
C LEU A 421 22.34 4.49 -1.73
N LEU A 422 22.45 5.47 -0.84
CA LEU A 422 23.30 6.64 -1.07
C LEU A 422 24.77 6.24 -1.24
N ALA A 423 25.27 5.35 -0.38
CA ALA A 423 26.64 4.85 -0.46
C ALA A 423 26.88 4.09 -1.78
N LEU A 424 25.92 3.28 -2.24
CA LEU A 424 26.00 2.59 -3.52
C LEU A 424 26.08 3.59 -4.69
N VAL A 425 25.22 4.60 -4.70
CA VAL A 425 25.23 5.65 -5.73
C VAL A 425 26.57 6.38 -5.74
N LEU A 426 27.10 6.75 -4.57
CA LEU A 426 28.40 7.43 -4.48
C LEU A 426 29.56 6.53 -4.95
N HIS A 427 29.53 5.23 -4.64
CA HIS A 427 30.50 4.28 -5.17
C HIS A 427 30.43 4.16 -6.69
N VAL A 428 29.23 4.08 -7.28
CA VAL A 428 29.04 4.06 -8.74
C VAL A 428 29.52 5.36 -9.37
N LEU A 429 29.21 6.51 -8.77
CA LEU A 429 29.69 7.81 -9.24
C LEU A 429 31.21 7.90 -9.17
N ALA A 430 31.82 7.51 -8.05
CA ALA A 430 33.28 7.50 -7.88
C ALA A 430 33.96 6.54 -8.87
N PHE A 431 33.37 5.37 -9.13
CA PHE A 431 33.86 4.45 -10.14
C PHE A 431 33.79 5.06 -11.54
N ASN A 432 32.66 5.65 -11.92
CA ASN A 432 32.51 6.28 -13.22
C ASN A 432 33.44 7.48 -13.40
N THR A 433 33.58 8.35 -12.39
CA THR A 433 34.50 9.50 -12.47
C THR A 433 35.95 9.06 -12.55
N THR A 434 36.36 8.04 -11.80
CA THR A 434 37.74 7.52 -11.88
C THR A 434 38.02 6.83 -13.23
N GLN A 435 37.05 6.17 -13.83
CA GLN A 435 37.17 5.59 -15.18
C GLN A 435 37.26 6.68 -16.25
N VAL A 436 36.48 7.76 -16.14
CA VAL A 436 36.47 8.87 -17.12
C VAL A 436 37.70 9.78 -16.98
N VAL A 437 38.13 10.09 -15.74
CA VAL A 437 39.29 10.98 -15.46
C VAL A 437 40.62 10.30 -15.71
N ARG A 438 40.68 8.95 -15.65
CA ARG A 438 41.86 8.16 -16.08
C ARG A 438 42.33 8.45 -17.50
N TRP A 439 41.46 9.05 -18.34
CA TRP A 439 41.80 9.42 -19.72
C TRP A 439 42.28 10.85 -19.89
N THR A 440 42.21 11.73 -18.86
CA THR A 440 42.45 13.17 -19.09
C THR A 440 43.43 13.86 -18.15
N ILE A 441 43.52 13.63 -16.82
CA ILE A 441 44.44 14.42 -15.95
C ILE A 441 44.92 13.63 -14.71
N HIS A 442 46.18 13.85 -14.31
CA HIS A 442 46.93 13.25 -13.18
C HIS A 442 46.40 13.54 -11.75
N SER A 443 45.18 14.07 -11.59
CA SER A 443 44.63 14.41 -10.27
C SER A 443 43.23 13.83 -10.11
N ILE A 444 43.10 12.85 -9.21
CA ILE A 444 41.83 12.27 -8.80
C ILE A 444 41.10 13.31 -7.94
N VAL A 445 39.94 13.79 -8.40
CA VAL A 445 39.06 14.64 -7.60
C VAL A 445 38.53 13.78 -6.44
N GLY A 446 38.99 14.04 -5.23
CA GLY A 446 38.44 13.41 -4.04
C GLY A 446 36.97 13.77 -3.90
N VAL A 447 36.07 12.78 -3.97
CA VAL A 447 34.68 12.98 -3.56
C VAL A 447 34.72 13.25 -2.06
N PRO A 448 34.30 14.43 -1.56
CA PRO A 448 34.39 14.72 -0.14
C PRO A 448 33.48 13.76 0.63
N GLU A 449 34.10 12.89 1.41
CA GLU A 449 33.51 11.81 2.20
C GLU A 449 32.48 12.32 3.24
N PHE A 450 32.42 13.65 3.47
CA PHE A 450 31.38 14.35 4.24
C PHE A 450 29.98 14.35 3.60
N ALA A 451 29.83 14.03 2.31
CA ALA A 451 28.52 13.98 1.65
C ALA A 451 27.57 12.92 2.24
N ILE A 452 28.11 11.79 2.72
CA ILE A 452 27.33 10.71 3.37
C ILE A 452 26.82 11.16 4.74
N ALA A 453 27.63 11.92 5.49
CA ALA A 453 27.23 12.50 6.78
C ALA A 453 26.13 13.57 6.62
N PHE A 454 26.20 14.40 5.57
CA PHE A 454 25.14 15.37 5.25
C PHE A 454 23.86 14.71 4.71
N GLY A 455 23.98 13.62 3.93
CA GLY A 455 22.85 12.82 3.46
C GLY A 455 22.03 12.21 4.61
N ARG A 456 22.71 11.79 5.70
CA ARG A 456 22.06 11.31 6.93
C ARG A 456 21.15 12.34 7.57
N PHE A 457 21.50 13.63 7.55
CA PHE A 457 20.64 14.69 8.10
C PHE A 457 19.49 15.07 7.15
N ARG A 458 19.73 15.18 5.83
CA ARG A 458 18.68 15.60 4.88
C ARG A 458 17.64 14.52 4.59
N ALA A 459 18.00 13.23 4.61
CA ALA A 459 17.02 12.14 4.45
C ALA A 459 16.00 12.10 5.61
N ILE A 460 16.42 12.54 6.80
CA ILE A 460 15.55 12.72 7.97
C ILE A 460 14.61 13.92 7.76
N THR A 461 15.09 15.05 7.21
CA THR A 461 14.26 16.25 7.03
C THR A 461 13.25 16.15 5.88
N VAL A 462 13.60 15.48 4.76
CA VAL A 462 12.69 15.34 3.61
C VAL A 462 11.53 14.38 3.89
N SER A 463 11.70 13.46 4.85
CA SER A 463 10.63 12.56 5.30
C SER A 463 9.68 13.19 6.33
N VAL A 464 10.13 14.26 6.99
CA VAL A 464 9.36 15.06 7.95
C VAL A 464 8.84 16.34 7.26
N VAL A 465 8.33 16.20 6.03
CA VAL A 465 7.38 17.21 5.54
C VAL A 465 6.09 16.95 6.31
N PRO A 466 5.59 17.91 7.11
CA PRO A 466 4.32 17.76 7.79
C PRO A 466 3.29 17.42 6.73
N ARG A 467 2.58 16.30 6.91
CA ARG A 467 1.30 16.07 6.24
C ARG A 467 0.31 17.08 6.82
N LEU A 468 0.48 18.35 6.47
CA LEU A 468 -0.54 19.36 6.66
C LEU A 468 -1.72 18.88 5.83
N ALA A 469 -2.76 18.42 6.52
CA ALA A 469 -4.04 18.09 5.96
C ALA A 469 -4.63 19.39 5.39
N SER A 470 -4.26 19.74 4.16
CA SER A 470 -4.97 20.75 3.39
C SER A 470 -6.35 20.21 3.08
N ARG A 471 -7.38 21.05 3.27
CA ARG A 471 -8.78 20.77 2.90
C ARG A 471 -8.85 19.88 1.65
N GLN A 472 -9.40 18.68 1.80
CA GLN A 472 -9.56 17.71 0.71
C GLN A 472 -10.27 18.37 -0.48
N TYR A 473 -9.54 18.65 -1.55
CA TYR A 473 -10.11 19.15 -2.81
C TYR A 473 -10.41 17.94 -3.70
N ARG A 474 -11.60 17.35 -3.54
CA ARG A 474 -12.04 16.17 -4.30
C ARG A 474 -12.69 16.60 -5.61
N GLN A 475 -11.92 16.64 -6.70
CA GLN A 475 -12.42 16.82 -8.07
C GLN A 475 -12.18 15.53 -8.87
N ASN A 476 -13.24 14.75 -9.14
CA ASN A 476 -13.14 13.51 -9.90
C ASN A 476 -13.95 13.59 -11.20
N PRO A 477 -13.45 14.23 -12.27
CA PRO A 477 -14.06 14.06 -13.59
C PRO A 477 -13.88 12.60 -14.04
N TYR A 478 -14.98 11.92 -14.38
CA TYR A 478 -14.93 10.60 -15.02
C TYR A 478 -14.24 10.73 -16.37
N LEU A 479 -13.06 10.11 -16.54
CA LEU A 479 -12.28 10.26 -17.78
C LEU A 479 -12.75 9.32 -18.90
N SER A 480 -13.26 8.14 -18.55
CA SER A 480 -13.80 7.17 -19.52
C SER A 480 -14.48 6.01 -18.80
N THR A 481 -15.58 5.52 -19.35
CA THR A 481 -16.21 4.23 -18.98
C THR A 481 -16.10 3.27 -20.16
N ARG A 482 -15.56 2.08 -19.94
CA ARG A 482 -15.63 0.97 -20.91
C ARG A 482 -16.48 -0.14 -20.29
N ALA A 483 -17.51 -0.56 -21.02
CA ALA A 483 -18.33 -1.69 -20.67
C ALA A 483 -17.92 -2.88 -21.51
N ASP A 484 -17.67 -4.00 -20.83
CA ASP A 484 -17.55 -5.30 -21.48
C ASP A 484 -18.71 -6.13 -20.93
N THR A 485 -19.72 -6.39 -21.77
CA THR A 485 -20.83 -7.30 -21.43
C THR A 485 -20.35 -8.72 -21.65
N GLU A 486 -19.93 -9.38 -20.57
CA GLU A 486 -19.56 -10.79 -20.61
C GLU A 486 -20.78 -11.66 -20.27
N GLU A 487 -21.40 -12.23 -21.31
CA GLU A 487 -22.52 -13.16 -21.17
C GLU A 487 -21.97 -14.54 -20.80
N THR A 488 -21.76 -14.78 -19.50
CA THR A 488 -21.29 -16.09 -19.01
C THR A 488 -22.48 -17.00 -18.70
N THR A 489 -22.99 -17.71 -19.70
CA THR A 489 -23.80 -18.92 -19.48
C THR A 489 -22.93 -20.03 -18.93
N ARG A 490 -23.02 -20.32 -17.62
CA ARG A 490 -22.78 -21.67 -17.07
C ARG A 490 -23.37 -21.82 -15.66
N GLN A 491 -23.90 -23.03 -15.45
CA GLN A 491 -24.57 -23.57 -14.26
C GLN A 491 -23.88 -23.17 -12.95
N ALA A 492 -24.73 -22.83 -11.96
CA ALA A 492 -24.55 -22.78 -10.51
C ALA A 492 -23.16 -22.46 -9.94
N CYS A 493 -23.12 -21.66 -8.86
CA CYS A 493 -22.06 -21.74 -7.85
C CYS A 493 -21.44 -23.17 -7.79
#